data_AF-R7J1H2-F1
#
_entry.id   AF-R7J1H2-F1
#
_cell.length_a   1.000
_cell.length_b   1.000
_cell.length_c   1.000
_cell.angle_alpha   90.00
_cell.angle_beta   90.00
_cell.angle_gamma   90.00
#
_symmetry.space_group_name_H-M   'P 1'
#
loop_
_entity.id
_entity.type
_entity.pdbx_description
1 polymer ?
#
loop_
_entity_poly.entity_id
_entity_poly.type
_entity_poly.pdbx_seq_one_letter_code
_entity_poly.pdbx_strand_id
1 'polypeptide(L)'
;MTDFEIQAQQARERTLPHKTITLDRLRQIDDRLFDLDGMDVTLTPGAMDRLNTEIGISRSQLNVVKQASGDGADANFRNYMAMAQSITRQKEIVVVADPKTRTIVNLFAPQKQFITLDQFFDFVSIFMENAGYTFERMVSSDSGTLDNIVYMQNEHPTIDSFAPDEDTVTNGAFIRSPSNWAITSHDWYAPTA
;
A
#
# COMPACT_ATOMS: atom_id res chain seq x y z
N MET A 1 -1.24 -4.35 27.89
CA MET A 1 -1.32 -4.13 26.44
C MET A 1 -0.95 -2.68 26.21
N THR A 2 0.10 -2.41 25.43
CA THR A 2 0.57 -1.05 25.12
C THR A 2 -0.37 -0.36 24.13
N ASP A 3 -0.30 0.97 24.03
CA ASP A 3 -1.09 1.72 23.03
C ASP A 3 -0.77 1.30 21.60
N PHE A 4 0.50 0.96 21.34
CA PHE A 4 0.92 0.38 20.07
C PHE A 4 0.22 -0.96 19.79
N GLU A 5 0.20 -1.88 20.76
CA GLU A 5 -0.46 -3.19 20.61
C GLU A 5 -1.97 -3.05 20.35
N ILE A 6 -2.62 -2.08 21.02
CA ILE A 6 -4.04 -1.77 20.80
C ILE A 6 -4.28 -1.31 19.35
N GLN A 7 -3.50 -0.34 18.86
CA GLN A 7 -3.68 0.20 17.51
C GLN A 7 -3.29 -0.82 16.43
N ALA A 8 -2.24 -1.61 16.66
CA ALA A 8 -1.87 -2.71 15.77
C ALA A 8 -2.99 -3.75 15.67
N GLN A 9 -3.62 -4.12 16.79
CA GLN A 9 -4.75 -5.05 16.77
C GLN A 9 -5.96 -4.49 16.02
N GLN A 10 -6.30 -3.22 16.23
CA GLN A 10 -7.38 -2.56 15.48
C GLN A 10 -7.11 -2.51 13.97
N ALA A 11 -5.86 -2.24 13.57
CA ALA A 11 -5.46 -2.25 12.17
C ALA A 11 -5.58 -3.64 11.54
N ARG A 12 -5.22 -4.71 12.27
CA ARG A 12 -5.39 -6.10 11.82
C ARG A 12 -6.86 -6.43 11.57
N GLU A 13 -7.74 -6.07 12.49
CA GLU A 13 -9.18 -6.37 12.39
C GLU A 13 -9.86 -5.64 11.23
N ARG A 14 -9.37 -4.46 10.86
CA ARG A 14 -9.90 -3.65 9.74
C ARG A 14 -9.31 -4.06 8.39
N THR A 15 -8.27 -4.86 8.38
CA THR A 15 -7.55 -5.21 7.16
C THR A 15 -8.38 -6.11 6.26
N LEU A 16 -8.47 -5.73 4.99
CA LEU A 16 -9.16 -6.54 4.01
C LEU A 16 -8.32 -7.76 3.61
N PRO A 17 -8.98 -8.86 3.23
CA PRO A 17 -8.33 -10.02 2.63
C PRO A 17 -7.42 -9.60 1.48
N HIS A 18 -6.22 -10.16 1.47
CA HIS A 18 -5.23 -9.86 0.45
C HIS A 18 -4.43 -11.10 0.08
N LYS A 19 -3.88 -11.10 -1.13
CA LYS A 19 -3.09 -12.21 -1.66
C LYS A 19 -2.04 -11.70 -2.63
N THR A 20 -0.84 -12.28 -2.56
CA THR A 20 0.20 -12.09 -3.57
C THR A 20 -0.06 -13.04 -4.74
N ILE A 21 -0.06 -12.51 -5.96
CA ILE A 21 -0.26 -13.26 -7.20
C ILE A 21 0.76 -12.80 -8.24
N THR A 22 1.05 -13.64 -9.23
CA THR A 22 1.73 -13.16 -10.45
C THR A 22 0.75 -12.34 -11.28
N LEU A 23 1.25 -11.27 -11.89
CA LEU A 23 0.42 -10.26 -12.57
C LEU A 23 -0.45 -10.83 -13.70
N ASP A 24 0.02 -11.86 -14.40
CA ASP A 24 -0.67 -12.56 -15.49
C ASP A 24 -1.91 -13.34 -15.04
N ARG A 25 -2.05 -13.61 -13.75
CA ARG A 25 -3.23 -14.29 -13.19
C ARG A 25 -4.45 -13.39 -13.11
N LEU A 26 -4.27 -12.06 -13.24
CA LEU A 26 -5.35 -11.09 -13.26
C LEU A 26 -5.63 -10.67 -14.71
N ARG A 27 -6.63 -11.30 -15.33
CA ARG A 27 -6.94 -11.10 -16.75
C ARG A 27 -8.22 -10.32 -16.94
N GLN A 28 -8.19 -9.24 -17.71
CA GLN A 28 -9.40 -8.50 -18.05
C GLN A 28 -10.28 -9.34 -18.99
N ILE A 29 -11.55 -9.49 -18.63
CA ILE A 29 -12.59 -10.11 -19.48
C ILE A 29 -13.31 -9.00 -20.25
N ASP A 30 -13.83 -8.01 -19.53
CA ASP A 30 -14.59 -6.88 -20.09
C ASP A 30 -14.55 -5.70 -19.11
N ASP A 31 -14.55 -4.45 -19.58
CA ASP A 31 -14.50 -3.21 -18.79
C ASP A 31 -13.73 -3.35 -17.45
N ARG A 32 -14.43 -3.52 -16.33
CA ARG A 32 -13.85 -3.72 -14.98
C ARG A 32 -14.00 -5.13 -14.43
N LEU A 33 -14.50 -6.07 -15.22
CA LEU A 33 -14.60 -7.49 -14.93
C LEU A 33 -13.30 -8.22 -15.31
N PHE A 34 -12.77 -8.97 -14.36
CA PHE A 34 -11.51 -9.70 -14.47
C PHE A 34 -11.68 -11.14 -14.03
N ASP A 35 -10.97 -12.04 -14.69
CA ASP A 35 -10.71 -13.38 -14.21
C ASP A 35 -9.49 -13.34 -13.29
N LEU A 36 -9.66 -13.88 -12.08
CA LEU A 36 -8.58 -14.18 -11.16
C LEU A 36 -8.65 -15.66 -10.77
N ASP A 37 -7.80 -16.48 -11.38
CA ASP A 37 -7.76 -17.93 -11.12
C ASP A 37 -9.08 -18.68 -11.35
N GLY A 38 -9.84 -18.31 -12.39
CA GLY A 38 -11.16 -18.87 -12.65
C GLY A 38 -12.29 -18.25 -11.81
N MET A 39 -12.00 -17.18 -11.05
CA MET A 39 -12.99 -16.42 -10.29
C MET A 39 -13.18 -15.03 -10.90
N ASP A 40 -14.43 -14.75 -11.27
CA ASP A 40 -14.85 -13.42 -11.69
C ASP A 40 -14.77 -12.43 -10.53
N VAL A 41 -13.97 -11.37 -10.72
CA VAL A 41 -13.80 -10.26 -9.79
C VAL A 41 -13.97 -8.93 -10.52
N THR A 42 -14.48 -7.94 -9.81
CA THR A 42 -14.56 -6.57 -10.34
C THR A 42 -13.41 -5.73 -9.80
N LEU A 43 -12.84 -4.83 -10.59
CA LEU A 43 -11.90 -3.81 -10.10
C LEU A 43 -12.62 -2.49 -9.84
N THR A 44 -12.27 -1.83 -8.74
CA THR A 44 -12.62 -0.41 -8.57
C THR A 44 -11.86 0.43 -9.59
N PRO A 45 -12.34 1.64 -9.94
CA PRO A 45 -11.59 2.55 -10.82
C PRO A 45 -10.17 2.83 -10.30
N GLY A 46 -10.01 3.00 -8.98
CA GLY A 46 -8.71 3.20 -8.36
C GLY A 46 -7.77 1.99 -8.50
N ALA A 47 -8.28 0.76 -8.33
CA ALA A 47 -7.50 -0.45 -8.56
C ALA A 47 -7.11 -0.58 -10.05
N MET A 48 -8.01 -0.25 -10.96
CA MET A 48 -7.77 -0.28 -12.40
C MET A 48 -6.68 0.71 -12.85
N ASP A 49 -6.65 1.90 -12.25
CA ASP A 49 -5.60 2.91 -12.49
C ASP A 49 -4.24 2.47 -11.92
N ARG A 50 -4.23 1.83 -10.75
CA ARG A 50 -3.00 1.25 -10.20
C ARG A 50 -2.50 0.12 -11.09
N LEU A 51 -3.37 -0.76 -11.58
CA LEU A 51 -2.98 -1.81 -12.53
C LEU A 51 -2.33 -1.23 -13.77
N ASN A 52 -2.94 -0.20 -14.36
CA ASN A 52 -2.40 0.53 -15.49
C ASN A 52 -1.00 1.09 -15.23
N THR A 53 -0.82 1.69 -14.04
CA THR A 53 0.48 2.22 -13.61
C THR A 53 1.51 1.10 -13.49
N GLU A 54 1.13 -0.03 -12.88
CA GLU A 54 2.02 -1.17 -12.71
C GLU A 54 2.46 -1.78 -14.05
N ILE A 55 1.55 -1.88 -15.01
CA ILE A 55 1.86 -2.42 -16.34
C ILE A 55 2.46 -1.38 -17.30
N GLY A 56 2.63 -0.13 -16.84
CA GLY A 56 3.25 0.95 -17.60
C GLY A 56 2.40 1.46 -18.76
N ILE A 57 1.07 1.41 -18.63
CA ILE A 57 0.13 1.86 -19.66
C ILE A 57 -0.60 3.13 -19.20
N SER A 58 -0.63 4.14 -20.06
CA SER A 58 -1.45 5.33 -19.85
C SER A 58 -2.87 5.16 -20.38
N ARG A 59 -3.81 5.95 -19.85
CA ARG A 59 -5.19 6.01 -20.39
C ARG A 59 -5.21 6.45 -21.86
N SER A 60 -4.30 7.33 -22.28
CA SER A 60 -4.22 7.76 -23.69
C SER A 60 -3.84 6.62 -24.63
N GLN A 61 -2.90 5.75 -24.22
CA GLN A 61 -2.53 4.58 -25.00
C GLN A 61 -3.70 3.60 -25.16
N LEU A 62 -4.46 3.35 -24.08
CA LEU A 62 -5.65 2.49 -24.15
C LEU A 62 -6.73 3.08 -25.09
N ASN A 63 -6.97 4.38 -25.02
CA ASN A 63 -7.94 5.05 -25.89
C ASN A 63 -7.54 4.96 -27.37
N VAL A 64 -6.25 5.14 -27.69
CA VAL A 64 -5.75 5.00 -29.06
C VAL A 64 -5.94 3.57 -29.56
N VAL A 65 -5.62 2.56 -28.74
CA VAL A 65 -5.81 1.15 -29.09
C VAL A 65 -7.29 0.85 -29.35
N LYS A 66 -8.18 1.30 -28.47
CA LYS A 66 -9.62 1.12 -28.63
C LYS A 66 -10.15 1.78 -29.91
N GLN A 67 -9.71 3.00 -30.21
CA GLN A 67 -10.11 3.72 -31.43
C GLN A 67 -9.58 3.05 -32.71
N ALA A 68 -8.36 2.50 -32.67
CA ALA A 68 -7.73 1.89 -33.84
C ALA A 68 -8.21 0.46 -34.11
N SER A 69 -8.56 -0.29 -33.07
CA SER A 69 -8.77 -1.75 -33.16
C SER A 69 -10.16 -2.21 -32.71
N GLY A 70 -11.04 -1.29 -32.31
CA GLY A 70 -12.42 -1.59 -31.93
C GLY A 70 -12.58 -2.05 -30.48
N ASP A 71 -13.80 -2.49 -30.15
CA ASP A 71 -14.16 -2.86 -28.79
C ASP A 71 -13.38 -4.09 -28.28
N GLY A 72 -12.95 -4.02 -27.02
CA GLY A 72 -12.15 -5.07 -26.36
C GLY A 72 -10.66 -5.07 -26.70
N ALA A 73 -10.20 -4.23 -27.64
CA ALA A 73 -8.78 -4.15 -27.99
C ALA A 73 -7.91 -3.63 -26.83
N ASP A 74 -8.45 -2.73 -26.01
CA ASP A 74 -7.81 -2.22 -24.80
C ASP A 74 -7.63 -3.32 -23.73
N ALA A 75 -8.62 -4.20 -23.56
CA ALA A 75 -8.52 -5.36 -22.67
C ALA A 75 -7.45 -6.35 -23.15
N ASN A 76 -7.41 -6.65 -24.45
CA ASN A 76 -6.37 -7.50 -25.04
C ASN A 76 -4.97 -6.90 -24.87
N PHE A 77 -4.82 -5.60 -25.11
CA PHE A 77 -3.55 -4.90 -24.93
C PHE A 77 -3.10 -4.91 -23.46
N ARG A 78 -4.02 -4.68 -22.52
CA ARG A 78 -3.74 -4.76 -21.09
C ARG A 78 -3.24 -6.16 -20.70
N ASN A 79 -3.96 -7.19 -21.13
CA ASN A 79 -3.62 -8.59 -20.84
C ASN A 79 -2.25 -8.97 -21.43
N TYR A 80 -1.95 -8.51 -22.65
CA TYR A 80 -0.64 -8.72 -23.27
C TYR A 80 0.48 -8.08 -22.46
N MET A 81 0.31 -6.82 -22.04
CA MET A 81 1.31 -6.11 -21.24
C MET A 81 1.51 -6.75 -19.86
N ALA A 82 0.42 -7.17 -19.21
CA ALA A 82 0.47 -7.91 -17.95
C ALA A 82 1.29 -9.21 -18.10
N MET A 83 0.99 -10.00 -19.13
CA MET A 83 1.71 -11.23 -19.45
C MET A 83 3.20 -10.97 -19.75
N ALA A 84 3.51 -9.96 -20.56
CA ALA A 84 4.88 -9.60 -20.90
C ALA A 84 5.69 -9.25 -19.64
N GLN A 85 5.11 -8.50 -18.71
CA GLN A 85 5.77 -8.16 -17.44
C GLN A 85 5.93 -9.37 -16.52
N SER A 86 4.94 -10.26 -16.45
CA SER A 86 5.06 -11.53 -15.71
C SER A 86 6.20 -12.39 -16.24
N ILE A 87 6.32 -12.56 -17.56
CA ILE A 87 7.37 -13.41 -18.14
C ILE A 87 8.76 -12.78 -17.96
N THR A 88 8.88 -11.48 -18.22
CA THR A 88 10.20 -10.81 -18.25
C THR A 88 10.74 -10.48 -16.87
N ARG A 89 9.87 -10.20 -15.89
CA ARG A 89 10.27 -9.72 -14.56
C ARG A 89 9.75 -10.57 -13.41
N GLN A 90 8.99 -11.63 -13.68
CA GLN A 90 8.28 -12.41 -12.66
C GLN A 90 7.48 -11.49 -11.72
N LYS A 91 6.83 -10.48 -12.31
CA LYS A 91 6.24 -9.40 -11.52
C LYS A 91 5.08 -9.92 -10.69
N GLU A 92 5.21 -9.81 -9.37
CA GLU A 92 4.16 -10.11 -8.42
C GLU A 92 3.41 -8.83 -8.03
N ILE A 93 2.11 -8.97 -7.79
CA ILE A 93 1.26 -7.93 -7.22
C ILE A 93 0.52 -8.48 -6.01
N VAL A 94 0.26 -7.60 -5.05
CA VAL A 94 -0.66 -7.85 -3.95
C VAL A 94 -2.01 -7.32 -4.37
N VAL A 95 -3.02 -8.18 -4.34
CA VAL A 95 -4.42 -7.78 -4.53
C VAL A 95 -5.11 -7.69 -3.18
N VAL A 96 -5.87 -6.63 -2.96
CA VAL A 96 -6.69 -6.42 -1.76
C VAL A 96 -8.15 -6.40 -2.19
N ALA A 97 -8.96 -7.27 -1.61
CA ALA A 97 -10.32 -7.50 -2.03
C ALA A 97 -11.33 -7.25 -0.90
N ASP A 98 -12.45 -6.63 -1.25
CA ASP A 98 -13.65 -6.69 -0.42
C ASP A 98 -14.37 -8.03 -0.68
N PRO A 99 -14.40 -8.94 0.30
CA PRO A 99 -14.98 -10.26 0.12
C PRO A 99 -16.50 -10.21 -0.04
N LYS A 100 -17.17 -9.16 0.44
CA LYS A 100 -18.63 -9.04 0.36
C LYS A 100 -19.09 -8.75 -1.08
N THR A 101 -18.29 -8.00 -1.81
CA THR A 101 -18.60 -7.53 -3.16
C THR A 101 -17.78 -8.21 -4.26
N ARG A 102 -16.86 -9.12 -3.88
CA ARG A 102 -15.89 -9.75 -4.80
C ARG A 102 -15.16 -8.72 -5.67
N THR A 103 -14.85 -7.59 -5.05
CA THR A 103 -14.25 -6.44 -5.73
C THR A 103 -12.82 -6.25 -5.24
N ILE A 104 -11.87 -6.21 -6.17
CA ILE A 104 -10.50 -5.77 -5.88
C ILE A 104 -10.53 -4.25 -5.71
N VAL A 105 -10.34 -3.83 -4.46
CA VAL A 105 -10.39 -2.42 -4.07
C VAL A 105 -9.04 -1.73 -4.20
N ASN A 106 -7.96 -2.50 -4.13
CA ASN A 106 -6.60 -2.01 -4.26
C ASN A 106 -5.66 -3.10 -4.80
N LEU A 107 -4.58 -2.68 -5.43
CA LEU A 107 -3.45 -3.53 -5.77
C LEU A 107 -2.16 -2.72 -5.85
N PHE A 108 -1.02 -3.37 -5.66
CA PHE A 108 0.30 -2.76 -5.77
C PHE A 108 1.38 -3.83 -6.00
N ALA A 109 2.49 -3.46 -6.64
CA ALA A 109 3.66 -4.33 -6.75
C ALA A 109 4.65 -4.06 -5.61
N PRO A 110 4.98 -5.05 -4.76
CA PRO A 110 6.08 -4.92 -3.81
C PRO A 110 7.41 -4.73 -4.55
N GLN A 111 8.31 -3.89 -4.03
CA GLN A 111 9.63 -3.69 -4.67
C GLN A 111 10.56 -4.90 -4.54
N LYS A 112 10.40 -5.72 -3.50
CA LYS A 112 11.15 -6.98 -3.32
C LYS A 112 10.22 -8.10 -2.87
N GLN A 113 9.64 -7.96 -1.67
CA GLN A 113 8.76 -8.96 -1.09
C GLN A 113 7.62 -8.24 -0.36
N PHE A 114 6.43 -8.81 -0.43
CA PHE A 114 5.32 -8.35 0.39
C PHE A 114 5.55 -8.72 1.86
N ILE A 115 5.45 -7.73 2.73
CA ILE A 115 5.50 -7.88 4.18
C ILE A 115 4.07 -7.82 4.69
N THR A 116 3.63 -8.83 5.45
CA THR A 116 2.30 -8.83 6.05
C THR A 116 2.20 -7.79 7.16
N LEU A 117 0.99 -7.40 7.56
CA LEU A 117 0.85 -6.47 8.69
C LEU A 117 1.41 -7.01 10.00
N ASP A 118 1.35 -8.32 10.22
CA ASP A 118 1.94 -8.93 11.41
C ASP A 118 3.46 -8.75 11.41
N GLN A 119 4.12 -9.09 10.30
CA GLN A 119 5.56 -8.89 10.15
C GLN A 119 5.95 -7.41 10.23
N PHE A 120 5.11 -6.51 9.72
CA PHE A 120 5.32 -5.07 9.83
C PHE A 120 5.27 -4.60 11.28
N PHE A 121 4.24 -4.97 12.04
CA PHE A 121 4.11 -4.56 13.43
C PHE A 121 5.17 -5.20 14.33
N ASP A 122 5.53 -6.46 14.09
CA ASP A 122 6.64 -7.12 14.77
C ASP A 122 7.95 -6.35 14.52
N PHE A 123 8.23 -5.99 13.27
CA PHE A 123 9.39 -5.18 12.92
C PHE A 123 9.37 -3.82 13.62
N VAL A 124 8.25 -3.10 13.59
CA VAL A 124 8.12 -1.77 14.22
C VAL A 124 8.34 -1.86 15.73
N SER A 125 7.79 -2.89 16.39
CA SER A 125 8.01 -3.12 17.83
C SER A 125 9.49 -3.32 18.15
N ILE A 126 10.16 -4.21 17.40
CA ILE A 126 11.59 -4.50 17.56
C ILE A 126 12.43 -3.27 17.24
N PHE A 127 12.07 -2.50 16.21
CA PHE A 127 12.77 -1.28 15.83
C PHE A 127 12.68 -0.23 16.94
N MET A 128 11.48 0.02 17.48
CA MET A 128 11.27 0.97 18.58
C MET A 128 12.15 0.63 19.78
N GLU A 129 12.10 -0.63 20.22
CA GLU A 129 12.87 -1.11 21.38
C GLU A 129 14.38 -0.98 21.17
N ASN A 130 14.90 -1.35 19.99
CA ASN A 130 16.35 -1.36 19.75
C ASN A 130 16.92 0.01 19.37
N ALA A 131 16.12 0.90 18.80
CA ALA A 131 16.57 2.22 18.35
C ALA A 131 16.28 3.33 19.38
N GLY A 132 15.72 3.02 20.55
CA GLY A 132 15.41 3.99 21.60
C GLY A 132 14.27 4.92 21.19
N TYR A 133 13.22 4.36 20.58
CA TYR A 133 12.02 5.09 20.20
C TYR A 133 10.81 4.55 20.96
N THR A 134 9.88 5.44 21.30
CA THR A 134 8.58 5.12 21.86
C THR A 134 7.48 5.40 20.84
N PHE A 135 6.37 4.67 20.98
CA PHE A 135 5.20 4.87 20.15
C PHE A 135 4.55 6.22 20.45
N GLU A 136 4.28 7.01 19.41
CA GLU A 136 3.53 8.27 19.51
C GLU A 136 2.09 8.05 19.02
N ARG A 137 1.92 7.61 17.77
CA ARG A 137 0.61 7.40 17.15
C ARG A 137 0.69 6.54 15.89
N MET A 138 -0.44 5.94 15.51
CA MET A 138 -0.60 5.25 14.23
C MET A 138 -1.67 5.94 13.40
N VAL A 139 -1.43 6.04 12.09
CA VAL A 139 -2.44 6.40 11.09
C VAL A 139 -2.68 5.19 10.22
N SER A 140 -3.89 4.65 10.26
CA SER A 140 -4.31 3.51 9.44
C SER A 140 -5.34 3.95 8.42
N SER A 141 -5.33 3.33 7.25
CA SER A 141 -6.36 3.52 6.24
C SER A 141 -7.71 2.96 6.69
N ASP A 142 -8.74 3.79 6.68
CA ASP A 142 -10.12 3.36 6.95
C ASP A 142 -10.68 2.42 5.86
N SER A 143 -10.05 2.37 4.67
CA SER A 143 -10.48 1.49 3.59
C SER A 143 -9.90 0.07 3.68
N GLY A 144 -9.11 -0.23 4.72
CA GLY A 144 -8.52 -1.56 4.92
C GLY A 144 -7.47 -1.94 3.89
N THR A 145 -6.90 -0.95 3.19
CA THR A 145 -6.00 -1.11 2.03
C THR A 145 -4.54 -1.34 2.38
N LEU A 146 -4.25 -1.81 3.61
CA LEU A 146 -2.92 -2.10 4.17
C LEU A 146 -2.01 -0.88 4.42
N ASP A 147 -2.51 0.34 4.19
CA ASP A 147 -1.75 1.57 4.40
C ASP A 147 -1.75 1.97 5.88
N ASN A 148 -0.59 1.86 6.53
CA ASN A 148 -0.40 2.15 7.94
C ASN A 148 0.90 2.93 8.13
N ILE A 149 0.86 4.00 8.92
CA ILE A 149 2.02 4.81 9.28
C ILE A 149 2.13 4.81 10.79
N VAL A 150 3.27 4.37 11.30
CA VAL A 150 3.59 4.44 12.73
C VAL A 150 4.55 5.59 12.95
N TYR A 151 4.16 6.55 13.76
CA TYR A 151 4.98 7.67 14.22
C TYR A 151 5.55 7.33 15.59
N MET A 152 6.83 7.65 15.77
CA MET A 152 7.62 7.25 16.93
C MET A 152 8.50 8.40 17.39
N GLN A 153 8.53 8.65 18.68
CA GLN A 153 9.35 9.69 19.29
C GLN A 153 10.62 9.07 19.88
N ASN A 154 11.76 9.74 19.77
CA ASN A 154 12.97 9.28 20.45
C ASN A 154 12.78 9.37 21.97
N GLU A 155 13.27 8.40 22.74
CA GLU A 155 13.25 8.41 24.21
C GLU A 155 13.95 9.64 24.81
N HIS A 156 14.91 10.19 24.08
CA HIS A 156 15.60 11.44 24.37
C HIS A 156 15.31 12.44 23.24
N PRO A 157 14.11 13.06 23.24
CA PRO A 157 13.73 13.96 22.16
C PRO A 157 14.64 15.19 22.15
N THR A 158 15.18 15.51 20.98
CA THR A 158 15.84 16.80 20.75
C THR A 158 14.75 17.80 20.49
N ILE A 159 14.66 18.82 21.35
CA ILE A 159 13.67 19.89 21.25
C ILE A 159 14.42 21.15 20.81
N ASP A 160 14.05 21.67 19.64
CA ASP A 160 14.48 22.98 19.17
C ASP A 160 13.32 23.96 19.29
N SER A 161 13.58 25.12 19.90
CA SER A 161 12.61 26.21 19.97
C SER A 161 12.88 27.20 18.84
N PHE A 162 11.94 27.31 17.90
CA PHE A 162 12.06 28.23 16.75
C PHE A 162 11.54 29.64 17.07
N ALA A 163 10.63 29.74 18.03
CA ALA A 163 10.12 30.99 18.59
C ALA A 163 9.75 30.79 20.08
N PRO A 164 9.49 31.88 20.84
CA PRO A 164 8.91 31.76 22.17
C PRO A 164 7.61 30.95 22.09
N ASP A 165 7.47 29.93 22.93
CA ASP A 165 6.32 29.01 23.00
C ASP A 165 6.16 28.06 21.78
N GLU A 166 7.21 27.87 20.96
CA GLU A 166 7.21 26.92 19.85
C GLU A 166 8.33 25.89 20.00
N ASP A 167 8.02 24.77 20.67
CA ASP A 167 8.94 23.64 20.79
C ASP A 167 8.70 22.63 19.66
N THR A 168 9.76 22.19 18.98
CA THR A 168 9.69 21.20 17.89
C THR A 168 10.59 20.02 18.21
N VAL A 169 10.06 18.80 18.12
CA VAL A 169 10.88 17.58 18.21
C VAL A 169 11.54 17.36 16.85
N THR A 170 12.87 17.30 16.82
CA THR A 170 13.67 17.22 15.57
C THR A 170 14.28 15.84 15.30
N ASN A 171 14.04 14.87 16.19
CA ASN A 171 14.54 13.50 16.05
C ASN A 171 13.44 12.43 16.06
N GLY A 172 12.22 12.81 15.68
CA GLY A 172 11.12 11.89 15.44
C GLY A 172 11.33 11.01 14.19
N ALA A 173 10.64 9.88 14.15
CA ALA A 173 10.70 8.95 13.02
C ALA A 173 9.33 8.37 12.69
N PHE A 174 9.14 7.95 11.43
CA PHE A 174 7.97 7.15 11.05
C PHE A 174 8.35 5.97 10.15
N ILE A 175 7.51 4.93 10.18
CA ILE A 175 7.60 3.77 9.28
C ILE A 175 6.22 3.55 8.64
N ARG A 176 6.19 3.33 7.32
CA ARG A 176 4.96 3.15 6.54
C ARG A 176 4.87 1.76 5.88
N SER A 177 3.66 1.19 5.88
CA SER A 177 3.20 0.03 5.11
C SER A 177 2.14 0.46 4.08
N PRO A 178 1.96 -0.23 2.93
CA PRO A 178 2.82 -1.28 2.41
C PRO A 178 4.18 -0.70 1.99
N SER A 179 5.24 -1.40 2.39
CA SER A 179 6.61 -0.89 2.42
C SER A 179 7.17 -0.58 1.03
N ASN A 180 7.16 0.69 0.64
CA ASN A 180 8.27 1.31 -0.08
C ASN A 180 9.25 1.81 0.98
N TRP A 181 10.24 1.01 1.41
CA TRP A 181 11.09 1.33 2.55
C TRP A 181 11.70 2.74 2.48
N ALA A 182 11.10 3.69 3.20
CA ALA A 182 11.65 4.99 3.51
C ALA A 182 11.47 5.16 5.03
N ILE A 183 12.57 4.99 5.77
CA ILE A 183 12.67 5.52 7.13
C ILE A 183 13.13 6.96 6.94
N THR A 184 12.24 7.90 7.22
CA THR A 184 12.53 9.33 7.05
C THR A 184 12.49 9.97 8.43
N SER A 185 13.53 10.72 8.77
CA SER A 185 13.52 11.62 9.93
C SER A 185 12.41 12.66 9.71
N HIS A 186 11.58 12.88 10.72
CA HIS A 186 10.47 13.82 10.61
C HIS A 186 10.45 14.75 11.81
N ASP A 187 10.34 16.04 11.52
CA ASP A 187 10.22 17.08 12.53
C ASP A 187 8.73 17.36 12.76
N TRP A 188 8.31 17.52 14.02
CA TRP A 188 6.95 17.95 14.34
C TRP A 188 6.89 18.81 15.60
N TYR A 189 5.83 19.61 15.68
CA TYR A 189 5.54 20.46 16.83
C TYR A 189 5.32 19.62 18.10
N ALA A 190 6.09 19.91 19.14
CA ALA A 190 5.74 19.49 20.49
C ALA A 190 4.65 20.43 21.00
N PRO A 191 3.48 19.93 21.46
CA PRO A 191 2.56 20.77 22.20
C PRO A 191 3.23 21.17 23.51
N THR A 192 3.40 22.47 23.72
CA THR A 192 3.93 23.05 24.96
C THR A 192 3.09 22.60 26.14
N ALA A 193 3.75 22.10 27.19
CA ALA A 193 3.16 21.68 28.46
C ALA A 193 2.56 22.85 29.25
#